data_AF-G7VSE1-F1
#
_entry.id   AF-G7VSE1-F1
#
_cell.length_a   1.000
_cell.length_b   1.000
_cell.length_c   1.000
_cell.angle_alpha   90.00
_cell.angle_beta   90.00
_cell.angle_gamma   90.00
#
_symmetry.space_group_name_H-M   'P 1'
#
loop_
_entity.id
_entity.type
_entity.pdbx_description
1 polymer ?
#
loop_
_entity_poly.entity_id
_entity_poly.type
_entity_poly.pdbx_seq_one_letter_code
_entity_poly.pdbx_strand_id
1 'polypeptide(L)' 'MYKNGRLINGKLYLKTIAGNWISLRFLAQADRKAM' A
#
# COMPACT_ATOMS: atom_id res chain seq x y z
N MET A 1 0.41 -9.28 -4.77
CA MET A 1 1.47 -8.62 -5.58
C MET A 1 1.00 -7.23 -6.00
N TYR A 2 1.88 -6.23 -5.93
CA TYR A 2 1.61 -4.83 -6.27
C TYR A 2 2.28 -4.48 -7.59
N LYS A 3 1.60 -3.72 -8.46
CA LYS A 3 2.10 -3.38 -9.81
C LYS A 3 2.94 -2.12 -9.83
N ASN A 4 2.52 -1.07 -9.12
CA ASN A 4 3.23 0.20 -9.04
C ASN A 4 2.91 0.96 -7.75
N GLY A 5 3.73 1.95 -7.41
CA GLY A 5 3.54 2.83 -6.26
C GLY A 5 3.41 4.29 -6.69
N ARG A 6 2.65 5.09 -5.93
CA ARG A 6 2.52 6.53 -6.16
C ARG A 6 2.46 7.30 -4.84
N LEU A 7 3.12 8.47 -4.82
CA LEU A 7 2.97 9.45 -3.75
C LEU A 7 1.75 10.34 -4.05
N ILE A 8 0.82 10.42 -3.10
CA ILE A 8 -0.39 11.24 -3.20
C ILE A 8 -0.52 11.99 -1.87
N ASN A 9 -0.47 13.33 -1.90
CA ASN A 9 -0.54 14.19 -0.71
C ASN A 9 0.40 13.73 0.43
N GLY A 10 1.66 13.41 0.09
CA GLY A 10 2.67 12.96 1.05
C GLY A 10 2.49 11.53 1.57
N LYS A 11 1.49 10.78 1.10
CA LYS A 11 1.25 9.39 1.49
C LYS A 11 1.58 8.45 0.33
N LEU A 12 2.24 7.34 0.63
CA LEU A 12 2.60 6.33 -0.36
C LEU A 12 1.48 5.29 -0.51
N TYR A 13 1.05 5.08 -1.74
CA TYR A 13 0.03 4.12 -2.13
C TYR A 13 0.61 3.10 -3.11
N LEU A 14 0.13 1.86 -3.04
CA LEU A 14 0.44 0.79 -3.99
C LEU A 14 -0.82 0.43 -4.77
N LYS A 15 -0.68 0.21 -6.09
CA LYS A 15 -1.75 -0.31 -6.93
C LYS A 15 -1.69 -1.83 -6.93
N THR A 16 -2.80 -2.46 -6.57
CA THR A 16 -2.97 -3.90 -6.66
C THR A 16 -3.07 -4.33 -8.14
N ILE A 17 -2.89 -5.62 -8.41
CA ILE A 17 -3.11 -6.17 -9.75
C ILE A 17 -4.56 -5.92 -10.23
N ALA A 18 -5.52 -5.92 -9.31
CA ALA A 18 -6.93 -5.61 -9.56
C ALA A 18 -7.20 -4.10 -9.82
N GLY A 19 -6.18 -3.25 -9.68
CA GLY A 19 -6.29 -1.81 -9.96
C GLY A 19 -6.66 -0.93 -8.77
N ASN A 20 -6.90 -1.52 -7.60
CA ASN A 20 -7.21 -0.79 -6.37
C ASN A 20 -5.96 -0.14 -5.78
N TRP A 21 -6.12 1.00 -5.12
CA TRP A 21 -5.05 1.65 -4.37
C TRP A 21 -5.13 1.27 -2.89
N ILE A 22 -4.00 0.86 -2.31
CA ILE A 22 -3.87 0.58 -0.88
C ILE A 22 -2.75 1.42 -0.28
N SER A 23 -2.94 1.92 0.93
CA SER A 23 -1.91 2.69 1.62
C SER A 23 -0.77 1.77 2.08
N LEU A 24 0.47 2.16 1.77
CA LEU A 24 1.64 1.41 2.23
C LEU A 24 1.75 1.41 3.77
N ARG A 25 1.37 2.50 4.43
CA ARG A 25 1.36 2.59 5.89
C ARG A 25 0.43 1.55 6.51
N PHE A 26 -0.76 1.38 5.93
CA PHE A 26 -1.72 0.38 6.38
C PHE A 26 -1.16 -1.04 6.26
N LEU A 27 -0.49 -1.34 5.14
CA LEU A 27 0.18 -2.63 4.92
C LEU A 27 1.30 -2.89 5.93
N ALA A 28 2.17 -1.90 6.15
CA ALA A 28 3.26 -2.00 7.13
C ALA A 28 2.74 -2.19 8.57
N GLN A 29 1.58 -1.60 8.90
CA GLN A 29 0.94 -1.81 10.20
C GLN A 29 0.27 -3.18 10.33
N ALA A 30 -0.31 -3.70 9.25
CA ALA A 30 -0.90 -5.04 9.24
C ALA A 30 0.17 -6.12 9.42
N ASP A 31 1.33 -5.98 8.75
CA ASP A 31 2.50 -6.84 8.91
C ASP A 31 2.98 -6.87 10.37
N ARG A 32 3.11 -5.68 10.99
CA ARG A 32 3.53 -5.54 12.39
C ARG A 32 2.54 -6.12 13.43
N LYS A 33 1.27 -6.31 13.07
CA LYS A 33 0.25 -6.92 13.95
C LYS A 33 0.12 -8.43 13.75
N ALA A 34 0.58 -8.95 12.60
CA ALA A 34 0.57 -10.37 12.30
C ALA A 34 1.82 -11.09 12.86
N MET A 35 2.79 -10.32 13.34
CA MET A 35 3.98 -10.76 14.07
C MET A 35 3.74 -10.66 15.58
#